data_AF-A0A346N627-F1
#
_entry.id   AF-A0A346N627-F1
#
_cell.length_a   1.000
_cell.length_b   1.000
_cell.length_c   1.000
_cell.angle_alpha   90.00
_cell.angle_beta   90.00
_cell.angle_gamma   90.00
#
_symmetry.space_group_name_H-M   'P 1'
#
loop_
_entity.id
_entity.type
_entity.pdbx_description
1 polymer ?
#
loop_
_entity_poly.entity_id
_entity_poly.type
_entity_poly.pdbx_seq_one_letter_code
_entity_poly.pdbx_strand_id
1 'polypeptide(L)'
;MNPSVRDALWFHVLFLAAALPLVAMTEGNARGQNLLWLTLGYHAALPLVSLVRRHHEWLFLWLFLLPLAAGQVLPDWALVRVAGVLVFPDLGQPRIGGDVPIYFLGLWMMLLFPVLLIGHSSRSPYLVTGALSLALFAFWEWAARPLQIWYNRDVLAIDGMALYPLIPEMLLALTALWAYRHFGRGPILGRVFAALGVNVFYTGACFLALLAIEYIYRSALLGIL
;
A
#
# COMPACT_ATOMS: atom_id res chain seq x y z
N MET A 1 6.24 23.25 10.19
CA MET A 1 5.74 22.15 9.32
C MET A 1 4.96 22.77 8.17
N ASN A 2 5.17 22.30 6.93
CA ASN A 2 4.43 22.79 5.76
C ASN A 2 2.90 22.66 6.02
N PRO A 3 2.08 23.73 5.84
CA PRO A 3 0.64 23.67 6.07
C PRO A 3 -0.06 22.54 5.32
N SER A 4 0.39 22.24 4.09
CA SER A 4 -0.14 21.14 3.28
C SER A 4 0.13 19.78 3.93
N VAL A 5 1.33 19.56 4.46
CA VAL A 5 1.67 18.32 5.18
C VAL A 5 0.89 18.22 6.49
N ARG A 6 0.78 19.32 7.24
CA ARG A 6 0.02 19.36 8.49
C ARG A 6 -1.44 19.00 8.27
N ASP A 7 -2.08 19.61 7.28
CA ASP A 7 -3.49 19.37 6.99
C ASP A 7 -3.70 17.92 6.49
N ALA A 8 -2.73 17.36 5.76
CA ALA A 8 -2.77 15.95 5.36
C ALA A 8 -2.68 15.03 6.57
N LEU A 9 -1.74 15.29 7.49
CA LEU A 9 -1.62 14.51 8.72
C LEU A 9 -2.93 14.53 9.52
N TRP A 10 -3.56 15.70 9.68
CA TRP A 10 -4.86 15.79 10.34
C TRP A 10 -5.95 15.00 9.61
N PHE A 11 -6.02 15.10 8.28
CA PHE A 11 -6.96 14.31 7.49
C PHE A 11 -6.78 12.81 7.75
N HIS A 12 -5.53 12.30 7.72
CA HIS A 12 -5.25 10.87 7.93
C HIS A 12 -5.49 10.44 9.36
N VAL A 13 -5.14 11.25 10.35
CA VAL A 13 -5.41 10.96 11.77
C VAL A 13 -6.92 10.88 12.01
N LEU A 14 -7.70 11.85 11.51
CA LEU A 14 -9.15 11.85 11.65
C LEU A 14 -9.80 10.67 10.91
N PHE A 15 -9.34 10.40 9.69
CA PHE A 15 -9.81 9.24 8.92
C PHE A 15 -9.51 7.92 9.65
N LEU A 16 -8.28 7.75 10.15
CA LEU A 16 -7.85 6.55 10.86
C LEU A 16 -8.61 6.37 12.18
N ALA A 17 -8.84 7.46 12.92
CA ALA A 17 -9.62 7.45 14.16
C ALA A 17 -11.08 7.02 13.94
N ALA A 18 -11.65 7.31 12.76
CA ALA A 18 -12.98 6.81 12.38
C ALA A 18 -12.94 5.39 11.81
N ALA A 19 -11.94 5.08 10.98
CA ALA A 19 -11.81 3.81 10.26
C ALA A 19 -11.48 2.64 11.20
N LEU A 20 -10.52 2.82 12.11
CA LEU A 20 -10.04 1.74 12.98
C LEU A 20 -11.15 1.13 13.84
N PRO A 21 -11.97 1.90 14.58
CA PRO A 21 -13.09 1.32 15.33
C PRO A 21 -14.08 0.59 14.43
N LEU A 22 -14.43 1.16 13.26
CA LEU A 22 -15.37 0.52 12.34
C LEU A 22 -14.87 -0.85 11.85
N VAL A 23 -13.58 -0.97 11.53
CA VAL A 23 -12.98 -2.23 11.07
C VAL A 23 -12.79 -3.20 12.24
N ALA A 24 -12.33 -2.72 13.40
CA ALA A 24 -12.04 -3.56 14.56
C ALA A 24 -13.31 -4.11 15.25
N MET A 25 -14.42 -3.37 15.22
CA MET A 25 -15.68 -3.75 15.86
C MET A 25 -16.63 -4.56 14.96
N THR A 26 -16.25 -4.81 13.71
CA THR A 26 -17.06 -5.60 12.77
C THR A 26 -16.31 -6.84 12.31
N GLU A 27 -17.04 -7.86 11.88
CA GLU A 27 -16.50 -9.15 11.41
C GLU A 27 -17.14 -9.58 10.09
N GLY A 28 -16.50 -10.53 9.39
CA GLY A 28 -17.03 -11.13 8.17
C GLY A 28 -17.51 -10.10 7.13
N ASN A 29 -18.74 -10.26 6.67
CA ASN A 29 -19.34 -9.40 5.65
C ASN A 29 -19.39 -7.92 6.04
N ALA A 30 -19.73 -7.63 7.30
CA ALA A 30 -19.80 -6.24 7.77
C ALA A 30 -18.42 -5.56 7.73
N ARG A 31 -17.35 -6.27 8.11
CA ARG A 31 -15.98 -5.73 8.04
C ARG A 31 -15.58 -5.40 6.62
N GLY A 32 -15.79 -6.32 5.69
CA GLY A 32 -15.39 -6.06 4.32
C GLY A 32 -16.25 -4.99 3.62
N GLN A 33 -17.52 -4.82 3.99
CA GLN A 33 -18.34 -3.68 3.55
C GLN A 33 -17.80 -2.36 4.11
N ASN A 34 -17.42 -2.33 5.38
CA ASN A 34 -16.77 -1.17 5.98
C ASN A 34 -15.48 -0.81 5.27
N LEU A 35 -14.61 -1.80 4.98
CA LEU A 35 -13.38 -1.58 4.22
C LEU A 35 -13.67 -1.00 2.83
N LEU A 36 -14.67 -1.53 2.12
CA LEU A 36 -15.06 -1.01 0.81
C LEU A 36 -15.53 0.45 0.89
N TRP A 37 -16.45 0.76 1.81
CA TRP A 37 -16.97 2.11 1.97
C TRP A 37 -15.92 3.11 2.48
N LEU A 38 -15.02 2.68 3.36
CA LEU A 38 -13.89 3.48 3.82
C LEU A 38 -12.92 3.78 2.66
N THR A 39 -12.63 2.80 1.80
CA THR A 39 -11.83 3.02 0.59
C THR A 39 -12.50 4.03 -0.34
N LEU A 40 -13.78 3.83 -0.69
CA LEU A 40 -14.50 4.77 -1.55
C LEU A 40 -14.59 6.17 -0.92
N GLY A 41 -14.89 6.23 0.37
CA GLY A 41 -14.97 7.46 1.15
C GLY A 41 -13.64 8.21 1.19
N TYR A 42 -12.52 7.52 1.37
CA TYR A 42 -11.19 8.11 1.31
C TYR A 42 -10.90 8.72 -0.06
N HIS A 43 -11.18 7.97 -1.15
CA HIS A 43 -10.96 8.44 -2.52
C HIS A 43 -11.84 9.62 -2.92
N ALA A 44 -13.03 9.76 -2.34
CA ALA A 44 -13.87 10.93 -2.51
C ALA A 44 -13.40 12.10 -1.64
N ALA A 45 -13.14 11.86 -0.35
CA ALA A 45 -12.83 12.89 0.62
C ALA A 45 -11.48 13.56 0.35
N LEU A 46 -10.44 12.81 0.01
CA LEU A 46 -9.09 13.35 -0.19
C LEU A 46 -9.02 14.46 -1.27
N PRO A 47 -9.51 14.25 -2.52
CA PRO A 47 -9.52 15.31 -3.52
C PRO A 47 -10.48 16.45 -3.17
N LEU A 48 -11.61 16.19 -2.52
CA LEU A 48 -12.54 17.23 -2.08
C LEU A 48 -11.89 18.16 -1.03
N VAL A 49 -11.25 17.59 0.00
CA VAL A 49 -10.50 18.37 1.01
C VAL A 49 -9.37 19.15 0.35
N SER A 50 -8.65 18.52 -0.59
CA SER A 50 -7.61 19.20 -1.37
C SER A 50 -8.15 20.44 -2.10
N LEU A 51 -9.29 20.31 -2.80
CA LEU A 51 -9.91 21.42 -3.54
C LEU A 51 -10.35 22.54 -2.59
N VAL A 52 -11.04 22.20 -1.50
CA VAL A 52 -11.52 23.17 -0.49
C VAL A 52 -10.35 23.91 0.17
N ARG A 53 -9.27 23.20 0.49
CA ARG A 53 -8.08 23.76 1.15
C ARG A 53 -7.05 24.34 0.16
N ARG A 54 -7.31 24.24 -1.15
CA ARG A 54 -6.43 24.69 -2.25
C ARG A 54 -5.05 24.03 -2.25
N HIS A 55 -4.97 22.77 -1.81
CA HIS A 55 -3.75 21.96 -1.82
C HIS A 55 -3.58 21.25 -3.17
N HIS A 56 -3.23 21.98 -4.24
CA HIS A 56 -3.14 21.42 -5.60
C HIS A 56 -2.21 20.20 -5.73
N GLU A 57 -1.14 20.17 -4.94
CA GLU A 57 -0.21 19.03 -4.93
C GLU A 57 -0.88 17.72 -4.54
N TRP A 58 -1.89 17.77 -3.67
CA TRP A 58 -2.65 16.57 -3.30
C TRP A 58 -3.41 16.01 -4.50
N LEU A 59 -3.99 16.87 -5.37
CA LEU A 59 -4.66 16.39 -6.59
C LEU A 59 -3.68 15.76 -7.55
N PHE A 60 -2.50 16.36 -7.75
CA PHE A 60 -1.47 15.78 -8.61
C PHE A 60 -1.00 14.43 -8.07
N LEU A 61 -0.76 14.35 -6.75
CA LEU A 61 -0.35 13.11 -6.10
C LEU A 61 -1.44 12.04 -6.15
N TRP A 62 -2.68 12.41 -5.86
CA TRP A 62 -3.84 11.52 -5.95
C TRP A 62 -4.03 10.99 -7.38
N LEU A 63 -3.97 11.84 -8.39
CA LEU A 63 -4.08 11.43 -9.80
C LEU A 63 -2.94 10.51 -10.24
N PHE A 64 -1.73 10.72 -9.71
CA PHE A 64 -0.60 9.83 -9.97
C PHE A 64 -0.76 8.48 -9.25
N LEU A 65 -1.17 8.49 -7.98
CA LEU A 65 -1.31 7.29 -7.17
C LEU A 65 -2.53 6.45 -7.55
N LEU A 66 -3.55 7.02 -8.18
CA LEU A 66 -4.76 6.29 -8.55
C LEU A 66 -4.48 5.08 -9.45
N PRO A 67 -3.81 5.22 -10.62
CA PRO A 67 -3.43 4.06 -11.44
C PRO A 67 -2.42 3.15 -10.75
N LEU A 68 -1.55 3.69 -9.87
CA LEU A 68 -0.61 2.88 -9.09
C LEU A 68 -1.39 1.95 -8.15
N ALA A 69 -2.23 2.50 -7.26
CA ALA A 69 -3.01 1.76 -6.28
C ALA A 69 -3.99 0.78 -6.92
N ALA A 70 -4.64 1.16 -8.03
CA ALA A 70 -5.50 0.23 -8.78
C ALA A 70 -4.69 -0.95 -9.34
N GLY A 71 -3.49 -0.69 -9.86
CA GLY A 71 -2.63 -1.74 -10.39
C GLY A 71 -1.92 -2.58 -9.32
N GLN A 72 -1.93 -2.19 -8.04
CA GLN A 72 -1.38 -3.01 -6.93
C GLN A 72 -2.16 -4.31 -6.72
N VAL A 73 -3.39 -4.41 -7.23
CA VAL A 73 -4.10 -5.69 -7.27
C VAL A 73 -3.33 -6.76 -8.05
N LEU A 74 -2.53 -6.39 -9.05
CA LEU A 74 -1.75 -7.35 -9.85
C LEU A 74 -0.62 -8.04 -9.05
N PRO A 75 0.27 -7.31 -8.35
CA PRO A 75 1.23 -7.94 -7.44
C PRO A 75 0.55 -8.78 -6.36
N ASP A 76 -0.51 -8.26 -5.73
CA ASP A 76 -1.26 -9.00 -4.71
C ASP A 76 -1.82 -10.31 -5.28
N TRP A 77 -2.40 -10.26 -6.48
CA TRP A 77 -2.95 -11.43 -7.14
C TRP A 77 -1.87 -12.45 -7.50
N ALA A 78 -0.70 -12.00 -7.95
CA ALA A 78 0.45 -12.86 -8.22
C ALA A 78 0.97 -13.53 -6.93
N LEU A 79 1.00 -12.80 -5.81
CA LEU A 79 1.39 -13.36 -4.52
C LEU A 79 0.40 -14.41 -4.00
N VAL A 80 -0.89 -14.26 -4.30
CA VAL A 80 -1.92 -15.27 -3.98
C VAL A 80 -1.83 -16.48 -4.90
N ARG A 81 -1.85 -16.28 -6.22
CA ARG A 81 -2.02 -17.37 -7.20
C ARG A 81 -0.73 -18.05 -7.64
N VAL A 82 0.34 -17.28 -7.83
CA VAL A 82 1.60 -17.79 -8.37
C VAL A 82 2.52 -18.21 -7.24
N ALA A 83 2.72 -17.32 -6.26
CA ALA A 83 3.59 -17.61 -5.12
C ALA A 83 2.89 -18.42 -4.02
N GLY A 84 1.57 -18.26 -3.83
CA GLY A 84 0.81 -18.98 -2.81
C GLY A 84 1.08 -18.51 -1.37
N VAL A 85 1.70 -17.35 -1.20
CA VAL A 85 2.21 -16.85 0.10
C VAL A 85 1.30 -15.83 0.77
N LEU A 86 0.32 -15.28 0.03
CA LEU A 86 -0.61 -14.27 0.52
C LEU A 86 -2.04 -14.82 0.53
N VAL A 87 -2.78 -14.54 1.59
CA VAL A 87 -4.17 -14.96 1.72
C VAL A 87 -5.04 -13.79 2.16
N PHE A 88 -6.11 -13.56 1.40
CA PHE A 88 -7.20 -12.67 1.79
C PHE A 88 -8.37 -13.51 2.34
N PRO A 89 -8.78 -13.33 3.61
CA PRO A 89 -10.00 -13.93 4.14
C PRO A 89 -11.21 -13.59 3.29
N ASP A 90 -12.18 -14.52 3.23
CA ASP A 90 -13.45 -14.21 2.58
C ASP A 90 -14.30 -13.34 3.51
N LEU A 91 -14.35 -12.06 3.17
CA LEU A 91 -15.19 -11.08 3.85
C LEU A 91 -16.45 -10.78 3.03
N GLY A 92 -16.80 -11.53 1.98
CA GLY A 92 -18.07 -11.39 1.25
C GLY A 92 -18.14 -10.31 0.15
N GLN A 93 -17.03 -9.62 -0.14
CA GLN A 93 -16.97 -8.64 -1.24
C GLN A 93 -16.64 -9.32 -2.57
N PRO A 94 -17.02 -8.70 -3.70
CA PRO A 94 -16.49 -9.10 -5.00
C PRO A 94 -14.96 -9.17 -5.01
N ARG A 95 -14.41 -10.15 -5.74
CA ARG A 95 -12.98 -10.41 -5.82
C ARG A 95 -12.50 -10.39 -7.27
N ILE A 96 -11.34 -9.79 -7.50
CA ILE A 96 -10.64 -9.78 -8.77
C ILE A 96 -9.93 -11.12 -8.94
N GLY A 97 -10.18 -11.81 -10.05
CA GLY A 97 -9.67 -13.16 -10.30
C GLY A 97 -10.19 -14.23 -9.32
N GLY A 98 -11.21 -13.90 -8.50
CA GLY A 98 -11.67 -14.74 -7.40
C GLY A 98 -10.83 -14.66 -6.12
N ASP A 99 -9.75 -13.87 -6.11
CA ASP A 99 -8.74 -13.90 -5.02
C ASP A 99 -8.60 -12.58 -4.28
N VAL A 100 -8.42 -11.47 -4.98
CA VAL A 100 -8.12 -10.18 -4.34
C VAL A 100 -9.40 -9.39 -4.13
N PRO A 101 -9.77 -9.02 -2.89
CA PRO A 101 -10.98 -8.24 -2.64
C PRO A 101 -10.96 -6.90 -3.37
N ILE A 102 -12.10 -6.47 -3.93
CA ILE A 102 -12.17 -5.27 -4.77
C ILE A 102 -11.77 -3.97 -4.04
N TYR A 103 -11.90 -3.92 -2.71
CA TYR A 103 -11.50 -2.75 -1.92
C TYR A 103 -9.97 -2.52 -1.92
N PHE A 104 -9.15 -3.47 -2.39
CA PHE A 104 -7.71 -3.29 -2.60
C PHE A 104 -7.36 -2.40 -3.81
N LEU A 105 -8.30 -2.12 -4.73
CA LEU A 105 -8.09 -1.21 -5.87
C LEU A 105 -7.74 0.25 -5.49
N GLY A 106 -7.75 0.56 -4.20
CA GLY A 106 -7.42 1.88 -3.69
C GLY A 106 -6.80 1.89 -2.30
N LEU A 107 -6.81 0.76 -1.58
CA LEU A 107 -6.40 0.67 -0.18
C LEU A 107 -4.94 1.15 0.02
N TRP A 108 -4.04 0.74 -0.87
CA TRP A 108 -2.62 1.12 -0.86
C TRP A 108 -2.40 2.65 -0.88
N MET A 109 -3.34 3.42 -1.46
CA MET A 109 -3.24 4.88 -1.50
C MET A 109 -3.28 5.51 -0.10
N MET A 110 -4.00 4.90 0.85
CA MET A 110 -4.15 5.44 2.21
C MET A 110 -2.81 5.54 2.95
N LEU A 111 -1.87 4.63 2.64
CA LEU A 111 -0.51 4.64 3.18
C LEU A 111 0.44 5.42 2.28
N LEU A 112 0.40 5.17 0.97
CA LEU A 112 1.36 5.77 0.04
C LEU A 112 1.20 7.29 -0.06
N PHE A 113 -0.02 7.81 -0.02
CA PHE A 113 -0.27 9.24 -0.15
C PHE A 113 0.46 10.08 0.93
N PRO A 114 0.27 9.84 2.25
CA PRO A 114 0.93 10.65 3.26
C PRO A 114 2.45 10.44 3.23
N VAL A 115 2.94 9.22 2.99
CA VAL A 115 4.37 8.92 2.88
C VAL A 115 5.03 9.72 1.75
N LEU A 116 4.44 9.70 0.55
CA LEU A 116 4.99 10.43 -0.59
C LEU A 116 4.87 11.94 -0.42
N LEU A 117 3.76 12.44 0.14
CA LEU A 117 3.59 13.87 0.37
C LEU A 117 4.63 14.42 1.37
N ILE A 118 4.85 13.70 2.47
CA ILE A 118 5.86 14.05 3.48
C ILE A 118 7.26 13.96 2.87
N GLY A 119 7.57 12.86 2.20
CA GLY A 119 8.86 12.66 1.52
C GLY A 119 9.14 13.77 0.51
N HIS A 120 8.18 14.04 -0.39
CA HIS A 120 8.29 15.10 -1.40
C HIS A 120 8.55 16.48 -0.79
N SER A 121 7.96 16.75 0.38
CA SER A 121 8.09 18.03 1.10
C SER A 121 9.31 18.11 2.03
N SER A 122 10.10 17.03 2.14
CA SER A 122 11.26 16.93 3.04
C SER A 122 12.56 17.41 2.36
N ARG A 123 13.56 17.78 3.18
CA ARG A 123 14.93 18.05 2.71
C ARG A 123 15.67 16.78 2.28
N SER A 124 15.30 15.64 2.83
CA SER A 124 15.90 14.32 2.53
C SER A 124 14.80 13.38 2.02
N PRO A 125 14.28 13.61 0.80
CA PRO A 125 13.03 13.01 0.35
C PRO A 125 13.07 11.48 0.34
N TYR A 126 14.13 10.89 -0.20
CA TYR A 126 14.27 9.43 -0.28
C TYR A 126 14.52 8.79 1.09
N LEU A 127 15.36 9.38 1.93
CA LEU A 127 15.60 8.86 3.28
C LEU A 127 14.31 8.85 4.10
N VAL A 128 13.56 9.95 4.09
CA VAL A 128 12.29 10.06 4.82
C VAL A 128 11.24 9.12 4.24
N THR A 129 11.10 9.03 2.92
CA THR A 129 10.17 8.09 2.29
C THR A 129 10.51 6.65 2.65
N GLY A 130 11.78 6.24 2.53
CA GLY A 130 12.20 4.87 2.84
C GLY A 130 12.01 4.51 4.32
N ALA A 131 12.38 5.40 5.24
CA ALA A 131 12.20 5.16 6.66
C ALA A 131 10.71 5.09 7.06
N LEU A 132 9.89 6.02 6.55
CA LEU A 132 8.46 6.04 6.85
C LEU A 132 7.73 4.86 6.22
N SER A 133 8.02 4.52 4.96
CA SER A 133 7.37 3.39 4.30
C SER A 133 7.72 2.09 5.00
N LEU A 134 8.99 1.83 5.30
CA LEU A 134 9.41 0.63 6.00
C LEU A 134 8.70 0.49 7.36
N ALA A 135 8.64 1.57 8.15
CA ALA A 135 7.99 1.55 9.46
C ALA A 135 6.47 1.33 9.34
N LEU A 136 5.79 2.01 8.42
CA LEU A 136 4.35 1.92 8.28
C LEU A 136 3.90 0.60 7.65
N PHE A 137 4.62 0.10 6.65
CA PHE A 137 4.32 -1.20 6.06
C PHE A 137 4.57 -2.33 7.05
N ALA A 138 5.67 -2.30 7.82
CA ALA A 138 5.88 -3.26 8.91
C ALA A 138 4.73 -3.24 9.92
N PHE A 139 4.28 -2.05 10.32
CA PHE A 139 3.12 -1.90 11.22
C PHE A 139 1.84 -2.48 10.62
N TRP A 140 1.55 -2.21 9.35
CA TRP A 140 0.32 -2.68 8.70
C TRP A 140 0.36 -4.17 8.36
N GLU A 141 1.51 -4.72 7.99
CA GLU A 141 1.70 -6.16 7.82
C GLU A 141 1.46 -6.90 9.15
N TRP A 142 1.92 -6.35 10.27
CA TRP A 142 1.58 -6.87 11.60
C TRP A 142 0.10 -6.70 11.94
N ALA A 143 -0.47 -5.51 11.71
CA ALA A 143 -1.86 -5.18 12.08
C ALA A 143 -2.92 -5.86 11.20
N ALA A 144 -2.58 -6.26 9.97
CA ALA A 144 -3.50 -6.89 9.04
C ALA A 144 -4.07 -8.22 9.55
N ARG A 145 -3.24 -9.00 10.26
CA ARG A 145 -3.63 -10.31 10.81
C ARG A 145 -4.67 -10.21 11.92
N PRO A 146 -4.48 -9.42 13.00
CA PRO A 146 -5.51 -9.25 14.03
C PRO A 146 -6.79 -8.60 13.48
N LEU A 147 -6.69 -7.75 12.46
CA LEU A 147 -7.85 -7.18 11.76
C LEU A 147 -8.46 -8.14 10.71
N GLN A 148 -7.85 -9.30 10.49
CA GLN A 148 -8.19 -10.31 9.47
C GLN A 148 -8.45 -9.69 8.08
N ILE A 149 -7.57 -8.79 7.65
CA ILE A 149 -7.64 -8.17 6.31
C ILE A 149 -6.84 -9.01 5.31
N TRP A 150 -5.62 -9.39 5.68
CA TRP A 150 -4.80 -10.38 4.98
C TRP A 150 -3.87 -11.07 5.97
N TYR A 151 -3.29 -12.20 5.55
CA TYR A 151 -2.23 -12.87 6.29
C TYR A 151 -1.33 -13.63 5.34
N ASN A 152 -0.08 -13.83 5.76
CA ASN A 152 0.89 -14.63 5.02
C ASN A 152 0.76 -16.13 5.31
N ARG A 153 1.26 -16.94 4.38
CA ARG A 153 1.25 -18.41 4.43
C ARG A 153 2.61 -18.93 3.99
N ASP A 154 3.15 -19.91 4.73
CA ASP A 154 4.34 -20.68 4.36
C ASP A 154 5.59 -19.82 4.04
N VAL A 155 5.77 -18.71 4.76
CA VAL A 155 6.94 -17.82 4.65
C VAL A 155 7.53 -17.51 6.02
N LEU A 156 8.77 -17.03 6.04
CA LEU A 156 9.41 -16.51 7.24
C LEU A 156 8.64 -15.28 7.75
N ALA A 157 8.14 -15.41 8.97
CA ALA A 157 7.38 -14.37 9.64
C ALA A 157 7.80 -14.23 11.11
N ILE A 158 7.72 -13.01 11.64
CA ILE A 158 7.93 -12.70 13.06
C ILE A 158 6.63 -12.14 13.61
N ASP A 159 6.05 -12.78 14.65
CA ASP A 159 4.75 -12.40 15.21
C ASP A 159 3.62 -12.26 14.15
N GLY A 160 3.66 -13.12 13.12
CA GLY A 160 2.71 -13.09 12.01
C GLY A 160 2.96 -12.01 10.97
N MET A 161 3.99 -11.16 11.10
CA MET A 161 4.44 -10.22 10.07
C MET A 161 5.39 -10.91 9.09
N ALA A 162 5.04 -10.98 7.81
CA ALA A 162 5.96 -11.52 6.79
C ALA A 162 7.17 -10.61 6.60
N LEU A 163 8.36 -11.21 6.41
CA LEU A 163 9.59 -10.43 6.21
C LEU A 163 9.86 -10.09 4.74
N TYR A 164 9.42 -10.96 3.82
CA TYR A 164 9.69 -10.77 2.39
C TYR A 164 9.13 -9.47 1.77
N PRO A 165 7.96 -8.91 2.17
CA PRO A 165 7.43 -7.73 1.50
C PRO A 165 8.08 -6.43 1.98
N LEU A 166 8.70 -6.39 3.17
CA LEU A 166 9.16 -5.14 3.80
C LEU A 166 10.14 -4.32 2.95
N ILE A 167 11.16 -4.98 2.37
CA ILE A 167 12.11 -4.31 1.47
C ILE A 167 11.41 -3.93 0.15
N PRO A 168 10.70 -4.84 -0.55
CA PRO A 168 9.89 -4.49 -1.72
C PRO A 168 8.94 -3.30 -1.51
N GLU A 169 8.24 -3.23 -0.38
CA GLU A 169 7.30 -2.16 -0.04
C GLU A 169 8.02 -0.82 0.23
N MET A 170 9.19 -0.88 0.88
CA MET A 170 10.07 0.29 0.98
C MET A 170 10.47 0.78 -0.42
N LEU A 171 10.90 -0.13 -1.29
CA LEU A 171 11.29 0.18 -2.67
C LEU A 171 10.10 0.67 -3.51
N LEU A 172 8.89 0.14 -3.29
CA LEU A 172 7.65 0.62 -3.88
C LEU A 172 7.46 2.11 -3.60
N ALA A 173 7.55 2.53 -2.34
CA ALA A 173 7.39 3.93 -1.97
C ALA A 173 8.51 4.82 -2.53
N LEU A 174 9.77 4.35 -2.53
CA LEU A 174 10.92 5.08 -3.08
C LEU A 174 10.79 5.28 -4.60
N THR A 175 10.43 4.23 -5.33
CA THR A 175 10.24 4.28 -6.78
C THR A 175 8.99 5.09 -7.13
N ALA A 176 7.91 4.99 -6.34
CA ALA A 176 6.73 5.83 -6.50
C ALA A 176 7.05 7.31 -6.29
N LEU A 177 7.85 7.66 -5.27
CA LEU A 177 8.31 9.04 -5.06
C LEU A 177 9.17 9.52 -6.24
N TRP A 178 10.11 8.71 -6.71
CA TRP A 178 10.92 9.06 -7.89
C TRP A 178 10.04 9.30 -9.11
N ALA A 179 9.12 8.38 -9.42
CA ALA A 179 8.21 8.47 -10.55
C ALA A 179 7.29 9.69 -10.44
N TYR A 180 6.76 9.97 -9.25
CA TYR A 180 5.94 11.16 -9.00
C TYR A 180 6.70 12.46 -9.25
N ARG A 181 7.96 12.56 -8.79
CA ARG A 181 8.77 13.77 -8.98
C ARG A 181 9.08 14.07 -10.44
N HIS A 182 9.20 13.04 -11.29
CA HIS A 182 9.53 13.20 -12.71
C HIS A 182 8.28 13.31 -13.60
N PHE A 183 7.22 12.57 -13.29
CA PHE A 183 6.06 12.43 -14.18
C PHE A 183 4.75 12.95 -13.57
N GLY A 184 4.69 13.13 -12.24
CA GLY A 184 3.45 13.42 -11.50
C GLY A 184 2.74 14.71 -11.89
N ARG A 185 3.45 15.69 -12.46
CA ARG A 185 2.87 16.92 -13.03
C ARG A 185 2.81 16.94 -14.56
N GLY A 186 3.34 15.90 -15.22
CA GLY A 186 3.33 15.76 -16.68
C GLY A 186 1.96 15.36 -17.27
N PRO A 187 1.89 15.00 -18.56
CA PRO A 187 0.68 14.52 -19.21
C PRO A 187 0.11 13.24 -18.55
N ILE A 188 -1.21 13.04 -18.64
CA ILE A 188 -1.90 11.92 -17.98
C ILE A 188 -1.33 10.55 -18.38
N LEU A 189 -1.02 10.35 -19.66
CA LEU A 189 -0.45 9.10 -20.15
C LEU A 189 0.91 8.82 -19.50
N GLY A 190 1.78 9.83 -19.40
CA GLY A 190 3.08 9.69 -18.73
C GLY A 190 2.93 9.32 -17.25
N ARG A 191 1.94 9.89 -16.55
CA ARG A 191 1.63 9.52 -15.15
C ARG A 191 1.19 8.07 -15.03
N VAL A 192 0.26 7.63 -15.88
CA VAL A 192 -0.27 6.27 -15.88
C VAL A 192 0.83 5.26 -16.19
N PHE A 193 1.63 5.50 -17.23
CA PHE A 193 2.76 4.61 -17.57
C PHE A 193 3.78 4.53 -16.44
N ALA A 194 4.15 5.65 -15.83
CA ALA A 194 5.08 5.66 -14.71
C ALA A 194 4.51 4.91 -13.49
N ALA A 195 3.24 5.14 -13.15
CA ALA A 195 2.55 4.46 -12.05
C ALA A 195 2.45 2.94 -12.25
N LEU A 196 2.08 2.49 -13.46
CA LEU A 196 2.03 1.06 -13.77
C LEU A 196 3.43 0.42 -13.84
N GLY A 197 4.44 1.19 -14.29
CA GLY A 197 5.84 0.76 -14.24
C GLY A 197 6.32 0.51 -12.82
N VAL A 198 5.88 1.33 -11.85
CA VAL A 198 6.15 1.10 -10.41
C VAL A 198 5.54 -0.24 -9.96
N ASN A 199 4.33 -0.58 -10.40
CA ASN A 199 3.71 -1.87 -10.06
C ASN A 199 4.52 -3.05 -10.63
N VAL A 200 4.98 -2.99 -11.88
CA VAL A 200 5.83 -4.03 -12.48
C VAL A 200 7.13 -4.20 -11.69
N PHE A 201 7.78 -3.08 -11.36
CA PHE A 201 8.99 -3.08 -10.55
C PHE A 201 8.75 -3.70 -9.16
N TYR A 202 7.68 -3.30 -8.48
CA TYR A 202 7.32 -3.83 -7.16
C TYR A 202 7.03 -5.33 -7.20
N THR A 203 6.26 -5.81 -8.20
CA THR A 203 6.05 -7.24 -8.40
C THR A 203 7.39 -7.97 -8.52
N GLY A 204 8.30 -7.50 -9.37
CA GLY A 204 9.64 -8.10 -9.50
C GLY A 204 10.41 -8.10 -8.18
N ALA A 205 10.36 -7.00 -7.43
CA ALA A 205 11.01 -6.90 -6.13
C ALA A 205 10.46 -7.92 -5.11
N CYS A 206 9.13 -8.13 -5.07
CA CYS A 206 8.52 -9.14 -4.20
C CYS A 206 9.00 -10.56 -4.52
N PHE A 207 9.04 -10.94 -5.80
CA PHE A 207 9.50 -12.28 -6.19
C PHE A 207 11.00 -12.48 -5.95
N LEU A 208 11.82 -11.45 -6.16
CA LEU A 208 13.24 -11.50 -5.82
C LEU A 208 13.45 -11.59 -4.30
N ALA A 209 12.65 -10.89 -3.49
CA ALA A 209 12.73 -10.96 -2.04
C ALA A 209 12.27 -12.32 -1.51
N LEU A 210 11.20 -12.91 -2.07
CA LEU A 210 10.80 -14.28 -1.78
C LEU A 210 11.93 -15.27 -2.09
N LEU A 211 12.54 -15.15 -3.27
CA LEU A 211 13.70 -15.99 -3.62
C LEU A 211 14.85 -15.76 -2.64
N ALA A 212 15.25 -14.53 -2.37
CA ALA A 212 16.41 -14.25 -1.52
C ALA A 212 16.18 -14.63 -0.06
N ILE A 213 14.99 -14.39 0.50
CA ILE A 213 14.73 -14.61 1.93
C ILE A 213 14.30 -16.05 2.17
N GLU A 214 13.29 -16.54 1.44
CA GLU A 214 12.71 -17.85 1.71
C GLU A 214 13.59 -18.99 1.21
N TYR A 215 14.18 -18.87 0.01
CA TYR A 215 15.04 -19.93 -0.51
C TYR A 215 16.32 -20.04 0.31
N ILE A 216 16.98 -18.92 0.62
CA ILE A 216 18.21 -18.96 1.42
C ILE A 216 17.91 -19.48 2.83
N TYR A 217 16.82 -19.02 3.46
CA TYR A 217 16.43 -19.49 4.79
C TYR A 217 16.11 -21.00 4.81
N ARG A 218 15.31 -21.48 3.85
CA ARG A 218 14.95 -22.90 3.76
C ARG A 218 16.14 -23.78 3.39
N SER A 219 17.02 -23.33 2.49
CA SER A 219 18.25 -24.05 2.14
C SER A 219 19.23 -24.13 3.31
N ALA A 220 19.34 -23.08 4.12
CA ALA A 220 20.15 -23.09 5.34
C ALA A 220 19.58 -24.04 6.41
N LEU A 221 18.25 -24.09 6.57
CA LEU A 221 17.58 -25.04 7.48
C LEU A 221 17.72 -26.50 7.04
N LEU A 222 17.72 -26.75 5.73
CA LEU A 222 17.82 -28.10 5.15
C LEU A 222 19.27 -28.56 4.93
N GLY A 223 20.27 -27.74 5.24
CA GLY A 223 21.69 -28.07 5.06
C GLY A 223 22.11 -28.24 3.61
N ILE A 224 21.45 -27.54 2.67
CA ILE A 224 21.72 -27.61 1.23
C ILE A 224 22.74 -26.53 0.79
N LEU A 225 23.12 -25.63 1.70
CA LEU A 225 24.20 -24.66 1.59
C LEU A 225 25.27 -24.95 2.65
#